data_AF-A0A9D6J735-F1
#
_entry.id   AF-A0A9D6J735-F1
#
_cell.length_a   1.000
_cell.length_b   1.000
_cell.length_c   1.000
_cell.angle_alpha   90.00
_cell.angle_beta   90.00
_cell.angle_gamma   90.00
#
_symmetry.space_group_name_H-M   'P 1'
#
loop_
_entity.id
_entity.type
_entity.pdbx_description
1 polymer ?
#
loop_
_entity_poly.entity_id
_entity_poly.type
_entity_poly.pdbx_seq_one_letter_code
_entity_poly.pdbx_strand_id
1 'polypeptide(L)'
;MNIRKAWFIAAGGVLFSLLFSGCNLFDAVDTTLAARTVDQRVDEGRLALNSGDFPLAKEIFDSLAKEGEGGIETIRGQGEAIAGLGGFSLLSVLDALQNGSGPYDKSPVTFKTAKQTSNRPYLETAVKLLMQNPMPVQSDLIARALMRLVSAVRVLLDKYDTNRNGRLESNDEIDFDTNDKNTPSWVDLYKDLVTGPSSTDSTLEQTFLDLVNGFDGQGATWTFITPVEGRLLTGQYTPSNRATILAVGDLVNRLQAANPVFEVNLSSFSVAIMNLDGAE
;
A
#
# COMPACT_ATOMS: atom_id res chain seq x y z
N MET A 1 13.31 -49.55 -34.28
CA MET A 1 12.35 -50.18 -33.33
C MET A 1 12.54 -49.55 -31.96
N ASN A 2 11.66 -48.58 -31.64
CA ASN A 2 11.24 -48.07 -30.31
C ASN A 2 12.26 -47.80 -29.18
N ILE A 3 12.96 -46.66 -29.24
CA ILE A 3 13.59 -45.99 -28.07
C ILE A 3 12.69 -44.86 -27.50
N ARG A 4 11.48 -44.68 -28.02
CA ARG A 4 10.54 -43.61 -27.60
C ARG A 4 9.55 -43.98 -26.48
N LYS A 5 9.65 -45.17 -25.87
CA LYS A 5 8.68 -45.61 -24.82
C LYS A 5 9.25 -45.69 -23.39
N ALA A 6 10.55 -45.45 -23.18
CA ALA A 6 11.15 -45.54 -21.84
C ALA A 6 11.15 -44.20 -21.06
N TRP A 7 11.01 -43.06 -21.73
CA TRP A 7 11.01 -41.74 -21.07
C TRP A 7 9.63 -41.27 -20.58
N PHE A 8 8.56 -41.98 -20.93
CA PHE A 8 7.21 -41.64 -20.48
C PHE A 8 6.78 -42.32 -19.18
N ILE A 9 7.62 -43.17 -18.58
CA ILE A 9 7.32 -43.81 -17.28
C ILE A 9 8.06 -43.12 -16.12
N ALA A 10 9.16 -42.40 -16.39
CA ALA A 10 9.84 -41.58 -15.38
C ALA A 10 9.15 -40.21 -15.11
N ALA A 11 8.29 -39.74 -16.01
CA ALA A 11 7.56 -38.48 -15.85
C ALA A 11 6.17 -38.63 -15.18
N GLY A 12 5.67 -39.86 -15.03
CA GLY A 12 4.38 -40.13 -14.37
C GLY A 12 4.49 -40.45 -12.87
N GLY A 13 5.70 -40.76 -12.38
CA GLY A 13 5.94 -41.16 -10.98
C GLY A 13 6.37 -40.03 -10.04
N VAL A 14 6.74 -38.85 -10.57
CA VAL A 14 7.18 -37.69 -9.75
C VAL A 14 6.06 -36.65 -9.57
N LEU A 15 5.02 -36.69 -10.40
CA LEU A 15 3.87 -35.78 -10.26
C LEU A 15 2.77 -36.28 -9.31
N PHE A 16 2.77 -37.57 -8.92
CA PHE A 16 1.80 -38.10 -7.95
C PHE A 16 2.32 -38.11 -6.50
N SER A 17 3.62 -37.90 -6.29
CA SER A 17 4.20 -37.68 -4.95
C SER A 17 4.04 -36.24 -4.46
N LEU A 18 3.56 -35.31 -5.30
CA LEU A 18 3.27 -33.92 -4.92
C LEU A 18 1.80 -33.67 -4.54
N LEU A 19 0.92 -34.67 -4.67
CA LEU A 19 -0.50 -34.58 -4.31
C LEU A 19 -0.87 -35.33 -3.02
N PHE A 20 0.09 -36.02 -2.38
CA PHE A 20 -0.05 -36.60 -1.04
C PHE A 20 0.81 -35.92 0.05
N SER A 21 1.56 -34.87 -0.30
CA SER A 21 2.34 -34.05 0.65
C SER A 21 1.54 -32.88 1.23
N GLY A 22 0.21 -32.97 1.23
CA GLY A 22 -0.72 -31.94 1.71
C GLY A 22 -0.92 -31.90 3.24
N CYS A 23 -0.16 -32.66 4.04
CA CYS A 23 -0.33 -32.65 5.50
C CYS A 23 0.96 -32.59 6.34
N ASN A 24 2.17 -32.74 5.76
CA ASN A 24 3.40 -32.85 6.57
C ASN A 24 4.51 -31.83 6.22
N LEU A 25 4.30 -30.93 5.25
CA LEU A 25 5.30 -29.87 4.98
C LEU A 25 5.32 -28.83 6.11
N PHE A 26 4.15 -28.55 6.69
CA PHE A 26 4.02 -27.66 7.85
C PHE A 26 4.70 -28.24 9.09
N ASP A 27 4.56 -29.55 9.35
CA ASP A 27 5.13 -30.20 10.55
C ASP A 27 6.67 -30.22 10.58
N ALA A 28 7.30 -30.28 9.40
CA ALA A 28 8.76 -30.23 9.25
C ALA A 28 9.35 -28.81 9.34
N VAL A 29 8.56 -27.79 8.96
CA VAL A 29 8.91 -26.37 9.15
C VAL A 29 8.73 -25.99 10.63
N ASP A 30 7.65 -26.45 11.26
CA ASP A 30 7.36 -26.21 12.68
C ASP A 30 8.44 -26.79 13.61
N THR A 31 8.89 -28.02 13.35
CA THR A 31 9.98 -28.65 14.12
C THR A 31 11.36 -28.06 13.87
N THR A 32 11.61 -27.42 12.72
CA THR A 32 12.92 -26.78 12.42
C THR A 32 13.00 -25.31 12.84
N LEU A 33 11.87 -24.61 12.94
CA LEU A 33 11.77 -23.28 13.52
C LEU A 33 11.90 -23.30 15.06
N ALA A 34 11.32 -24.29 15.73
CA ALA A 34 11.31 -24.41 17.20
C ALA A 34 12.72 -24.60 17.83
N ALA A 35 13.72 -25.00 17.05
CA ALA A 35 15.10 -25.18 17.52
C ALA A 35 16.00 -23.94 17.29
N ARG A 36 15.51 -22.92 16.58
CA ARG A 36 16.26 -21.70 16.23
C ARG A 36 16.03 -20.60 17.26
N THR A 37 17.03 -19.75 17.47
CA THR A 37 16.87 -18.56 18.32
C THR A 37 15.90 -17.57 17.67
N VAL A 38 15.23 -16.74 18.47
CA VAL A 38 14.34 -15.66 17.99
C VAL A 38 14.98 -14.83 16.87
N ASP A 39 16.23 -14.40 17.05
CA ASP A 39 16.94 -13.56 16.07
C ASP A 39 17.13 -14.27 14.72
N GLN A 40 17.44 -15.57 14.74
CA GLN A 40 17.57 -16.38 13.52
C GLN A 40 16.24 -16.51 12.77
N ARG A 41 15.12 -16.60 13.49
CA ARG A 41 13.78 -16.65 12.89
C ARG A 41 13.39 -15.30 12.30
N VAL A 42 13.72 -14.20 12.98
CA VAL A 42 13.53 -12.84 12.43
C VAL A 42 14.35 -12.65 11.16
N ASP A 43 15.62 -13.08 11.14
CA ASP A 43 16.48 -12.99 9.95
C ASP A 43 15.95 -13.86 8.80
N GLU A 44 15.45 -15.06 9.09
CA GLU A 44 14.81 -15.92 8.08
C GLU A 44 13.54 -15.28 7.51
N GLY A 45 12.69 -14.70 8.36
CA GLY A 45 11.52 -13.95 7.92
C GLY A 45 11.89 -12.78 7.01
N ARG A 46 12.96 -12.04 7.34
CA ARG A 46 13.50 -10.97 6.48
C ARG A 46 14.06 -11.49 5.16
N LEU A 47 14.74 -12.64 5.16
CA LEU A 47 15.20 -13.27 3.93
C LEU A 47 14.03 -13.66 3.03
N ALA A 48 12.96 -14.20 3.60
CA ALA A 48 11.73 -14.51 2.88
C ALA A 48 11.05 -13.25 2.30
N LEU A 49 10.99 -12.15 3.07
CA LEU A 49 10.50 -10.87 2.56
C LEU A 49 11.32 -10.37 1.36
N ASN A 50 12.65 -10.40 1.49
CA ASN A 50 13.57 -9.92 0.46
C ASN A 50 13.56 -10.80 -0.81
N SER A 51 13.23 -12.09 -0.68
CA SER A 51 13.08 -12.99 -1.83
C SER A 51 11.69 -12.94 -2.47
N GLY A 52 10.74 -12.21 -1.87
CA GLY A 52 9.35 -12.12 -2.32
C GLY A 52 8.47 -13.30 -1.88
N ASP A 53 8.96 -14.17 -0.99
CA ASP A 53 8.16 -15.25 -0.39
C ASP A 53 7.33 -14.72 0.79
N PHE A 54 6.36 -13.87 0.46
CA PHE A 54 5.47 -13.25 1.45
C PHE A 54 4.62 -14.25 2.25
N PRO A 55 4.13 -15.38 1.69
CA PRO A 55 3.46 -16.41 2.46
C PRO A 55 4.36 -16.99 3.57
N LEU A 56 5.59 -17.37 3.25
CA LEU A 56 6.54 -17.89 4.24
C LEU A 56 6.92 -16.83 5.28
N ALA A 57 7.22 -15.61 4.84
CA ALA A 57 7.50 -14.50 5.74
C ALA A 57 6.36 -14.29 6.75
N LYS A 58 5.11 -14.28 6.27
CA LYS A 58 3.93 -14.14 7.12
C LYS A 58 3.82 -15.29 8.12
N GLU A 59 4.03 -16.52 7.70
CA GLU A 59 4.00 -17.69 8.59
C GLU A 59 5.01 -17.56 9.72
N ILE A 60 6.25 -17.19 9.41
CA ILE A 60 7.34 -17.01 10.39
C ILE A 60 6.98 -15.92 11.39
N PHE A 61 6.59 -14.74 10.93
CA PHE A 61 6.29 -13.62 11.80
C PHE A 61 4.99 -13.82 12.60
N ASP A 62 3.99 -14.52 12.06
CA ASP A 62 2.79 -14.91 12.81
C ASP A 62 3.10 -15.90 13.93
N SER A 63 4.03 -16.83 13.72
CA SER A 63 4.48 -17.74 14.77
C SER A 63 5.18 -16.96 15.89
N LEU A 64 6.15 -16.11 15.55
CA LEU A 64 6.85 -15.25 16.50
C LEU A 64 5.88 -14.36 17.30
N ALA A 65 4.88 -13.78 16.63
CA ALA A 65 3.88 -12.93 17.28
C ALA A 65 3.00 -13.72 18.27
N LYS A 66 2.58 -14.94 17.91
CA LYS A 66 1.80 -15.82 18.80
C LYS A 66 2.58 -16.22 20.05
N GLU A 67 3.89 -16.36 19.92
CA GLU A 67 4.80 -16.71 21.01
C GLU A 67 5.20 -15.48 21.86
N GLY A 68 4.83 -14.26 21.43
CA GLY A 68 5.21 -13.01 22.10
C GLY A 68 6.68 -12.65 21.90
N GLU A 69 7.31 -13.16 20.85
CA GLU A 69 8.75 -13.04 20.58
C GLU A 69 9.06 -12.01 19.48
N GLY A 70 10.31 -11.51 19.46
CA GLY A 70 10.87 -10.63 18.43
C GLY A 70 10.35 -9.18 18.43
N GLY A 71 9.38 -8.86 19.29
CA GLY A 71 8.97 -7.47 19.58
C GLY A 71 8.55 -6.70 18.33
N ILE A 72 9.11 -5.50 18.16
CA ILE A 72 8.70 -4.61 17.06
C ILE A 72 9.11 -5.11 15.68
N GLU A 73 10.21 -5.85 15.58
CA GLU A 73 10.67 -6.42 14.31
C GLU A 73 9.71 -7.48 13.79
N THR A 74 9.10 -8.24 14.69
CA THR A 74 8.02 -9.17 14.34
C THR A 74 6.82 -8.42 13.77
N ILE A 75 6.34 -7.37 14.43
CA ILE A 75 5.20 -6.57 13.97
C ILE A 75 5.49 -5.92 12.61
N ARG A 76 6.70 -5.37 12.44
CA ARG A 76 7.16 -4.83 11.15
C ARG A 76 7.10 -5.89 10.06
N GLY A 77 7.70 -7.05 10.31
CA GLY A 77 7.73 -8.17 9.37
C GLY A 77 6.34 -8.67 8.99
N GLN A 78 5.40 -8.74 9.94
CA GLN A 78 3.99 -9.06 9.67
C GLN A 78 3.35 -8.04 8.73
N GLY A 79 3.52 -6.74 9.03
CA GLY A 79 2.98 -5.66 8.20
C GLY A 79 3.50 -5.71 6.77
N GLU A 80 4.82 -5.86 6.60
CA GLU A 80 5.46 -5.96 5.28
C GLU A 80 5.02 -7.21 4.51
N ALA A 81 4.93 -8.37 5.18
CA ALA A 81 4.48 -9.61 4.54
C ALA A 81 3.01 -9.50 4.07
N ILE A 82 2.14 -8.93 4.91
CA ILE A 82 0.73 -8.69 4.55
C ILE A 82 0.63 -7.71 3.38
N ALA A 83 1.40 -6.62 3.39
CA ALA A 83 1.40 -5.70 2.26
C ALA A 83 1.86 -6.39 0.96
N GLY A 84 2.92 -7.20 1.02
CA GLY A 84 3.43 -7.98 -0.10
C GLY A 84 2.39 -8.97 -0.66
N LEU A 85 1.65 -9.67 0.20
CA LEU A 85 0.52 -10.51 -0.21
C LEU A 85 -0.61 -9.71 -0.89
N GLY A 86 -0.77 -8.44 -0.52
CA GLY A 86 -1.66 -7.48 -1.19
C GLY A 86 -1.13 -6.94 -2.52
N GLY A 87 0.02 -7.43 -2.99
CA GLY A 87 0.68 -7.01 -4.23
C GLY A 87 1.49 -5.73 -4.10
N PHE A 88 1.72 -5.21 -2.89
CA PHE A 88 2.48 -3.98 -2.68
C PHE A 88 3.99 -4.21 -2.77
N SER A 89 4.64 -3.29 -3.46
CA SER A 89 6.10 -3.20 -3.54
C SER A 89 6.50 -1.75 -3.35
N LEU A 90 7.30 -1.49 -2.31
CA LEU A 90 7.78 -0.15 -1.97
C LEU A 90 8.51 0.50 -3.16
N LEU A 91 9.41 -0.24 -3.78
CA LEU A 91 10.22 0.24 -4.91
C LEU A 91 9.35 0.52 -6.12
N SER A 92 8.34 -0.31 -6.40
CA SER A 92 7.44 -0.10 -7.53
C SER A 92 6.55 1.13 -7.34
N VAL A 93 6.12 1.40 -6.10
CA VAL A 93 5.36 2.62 -5.77
C VAL A 93 6.22 3.86 -5.90
N LEU A 94 7.45 3.83 -5.38
CA LEU A 94 8.41 4.93 -5.53
C LEU A 94 8.73 5.20 -7.01
N ASP A 95 8.95 4.15 -7.80
CA ASP A 95 9.20 4.28 -9.23
C ASP A 95 8.00 4.92 -9.95
N ALA A 96 6.77 4.49 -9.64
CA ALA A 96 5.57 5.10 -10.18
C ALA A 96 5.45 6.60 -9.82
N LEU A 97 5.81 6.99 -8.60
CA LEU A 97 5.73 8.37 -8.12
C LEU A 97 6.84 9.27 -8.69
N GLN A 98 8.02 8.72 -8.93
CA GLN A 98 9.21 9.50 -9.28
C GLN A 98 9.53 9.47 -10.78
N ASN A 99 9.19 8.37 -11.46
CA ASN A 99 9.54 8.12 -12.86
C ASN A 99 8.31 7.82 -13.73
N GLY A 100 7.12 7.64 -13.15
CA GLY A 100 5.92 7.21 -13.86
C GLY A 100 5.29 8.24 -14.81
N SER A 101 5.89 9.41 -15.02
CA SER A 101 5.33 10.48 -15.86
C SER A 101 5.82 10.36 -17.31
N GLY A 102 4.93 9.89 -18.21
CA GLY A 102 5.15 9.96 -19.66
C GLY A 102 4.67 11.28 -20.26
N PRO A 103 5.16 11.69 -21.45
CA PRO A 103 4.86 13.00 -22.05
C PRO A 103 3.38 13.22 -22.44
N TYR A 104 2.58 12.15 -22.51
CA TYR A 104 1.17 12.19 -22.89
C TYR A 104 0.20 11.89 -21.75
N ASP A 105 0.73 11.53 -20.57
CA ASP A 105 -0.07 11.16 -19.40
C ASP A 105 -0.05 12.30 -18.39
N LYS A 106 -1.15 13.07 -18.37
CA LYS A 106 -1.34 14.24 -17.50
C LYS A 106 -1.92 13.90 -16.13
N SER A 107 -2.27 12.64 -15.88
CA SER A 107 -2.82 12.23 -14.59
C SER A 107 -1.79 12.45 -13.47
N PRO A 108 -2.20 12.95 -12.30
CA PRO A 108 -1.34 13.05 -11.13
C PRO A 108 -0.65 11.72 -10.84
N VAL A 109 0.64 11.78 -10.49
CA VAL A 109 1.46 10.58 -10.25
C VAL A 109 0.92 9.69 -9.13
N THR A 110 0.13 10.25 -8.21
CA THR A 110 -0.54 9.50 -7.13
C THR A 110 -1.52 8.48 -7.69
N PHE A 111 -2.30 8.79 -8.74
CA PHE A 111 -3.26 7.84 -9.30
C PHE A 111 -2.60 6.62 -9.95
N LYS A 112 -1.34 6.74 -10.36
CA LYS A 112 -0.56 5.64 -10.93
C LYS A 112 -0.19 4.58 -9.89
N THR A 113 -0.20 4.94 -8.60
CA THR A 113 0.11 3.99 -7.53
C THR A 113 -1.01 2.98 -7.30
N ALA A 114 -2.23 3.22 -7.81
CA ALA A 114 -3.35 2.29 -7.67
C ALA A 114 -3.09 0.90 -8.25
N LYS A 115 -2.21 0.81 -9.25
CA LYS A 115 -1.80 -0.46 -9.89
C LYS A 115 -0.85 -1.28 -9.01
N GLN A 116 -0.34 -0.70 -7.93
CA GLN A 116 0.63 -1.33 -7.02
C GLN A 116 -0.05 -2.06 -5.86
N THR A 117 -1.33 -2.42 -6.03
CA THR A 117 -2.03 -3.34 -5.13
C THR A 117 -3.10 -4.11 -5.88
N SER A 118 -3.27 -5.37 -5.50
CA SER A 118 -4.40 -6.20 -5.91
C SER A 118 -5.48 -6.30 -4.83
N ASN A 119 -5.16 -5.93 -3.57
CA ASN A 119 -6.05 -6.12 -2.43
C ASN A 119 -5.88 -5.01 -1.38
N ARG A 120 -6.75 -3.99 -1.43
CA ARG A 120 -6.75 -2.84 -0.52
C ARG A 120 -6.82 -3.24 0.99
N PRO A 121 -7.73 -4.13 1.43
CA PRO A 121 -7.78 -4.58 2.82
C PRO A 121 -6.45 -5.08 3.42
N TYR A 122 -5.58 -5.68 2.60
CA TYR A 122 -4.26 -6.13 3.05
C TYR A 122 -3.38 -4.93 3.40
N LEU A 123 -3.38 -3.87 2.58
CA LEU A 123 -2.64 -2.64 2.88
C LEU A 123 -3.16 -1.94 4.12
N GLU A 124 -4.47 -1.86 4.30
CA GLU A 124 -5.06 -1.25 5.50
C GLU A 124 -4.68 -2.01 6.77
N THR A 125 -4.63 -3.34 6.71
CA THR A 125 -4.14 -4.18 7.80
C THR A 125 -2.66 -3.95 8.06
N ALA A 126 -1.84 -3.88 7.02
CA ALA A 126 -0.41 -3.63 7.13
C ALA A 126 -0.12 -2.26 7.75
N VAL A 127 -0.82 -1.20 7.32
CA VAL A 127 -0.69 0.14 7.90
C VAL A 127 -1.03 0.11 9.39
N LYS A 128 -2.13 -0.55 9.79
CA LYS A 128 -2.50 -0.67 11.21
C LYS A 128 -1.41 -1.33 12.05
N LEU A 129 -0.77 -2.40 11.53
CA LEU A 129 0.32 -3.07 12.23
C LEU A 129 1.54 -2.14 12.37
N LEU A 130 1.96 -1.48 11.29
CA LEU A 130 3.11 -0.57 11.33
C LEU A 130 2.86 0.68 12.21
N MET A 131 1.60 1.08 12.38
CA MET A 131 1.21 2.16 13.31
C MET A 131 1.33 1.77 14.78
N GLN A 132 1.46 0.47 15.11
CA GLN A 132 1.69 0.03 16.49
C GLN A 132 3.12 0.32 16.97
N ASN A 133 4.05 0.69 16.07
CA ASN A 133 5.40 1.09 16.45
C ASN A 133 5.40 2.50 17.07
N PRO A 134 5.69 2.65 18.38
CA PRO A 134 5.76 3.98 19.01
C PRO A 134 6.99 4.79 18.59
N MET A 135 8.01 4.15 18.02
CA MET A 135 9.25 4.78 17.57
C MET A 135 9.61 4.30 16.16
N PRO A 136 8.83 4.69 15.14
CA PRO A 136 9.07 4.28 13.76
C PRO A 136 10.42 4.82 13.25
N VAL A 137 11.19 3.95 12.61
CA VAL A 137 12.38 4.38 11.86
C VAL A 137 11.97 4.95 10.50
N GLN A 138 12.89 5.60 9.78
CA GLN A 138 12.58 6.23 8.48
C GLN A 138 11.92 5.27 7.48
N SER A 139 12.38 4.02 7.38
CA SER A 139 11.78 3.03 6.49
C SER A 139 10.33 2.70 6.86
N ASP A 140 9.99 2.67 8.16
CA ASP A 140 8.61 2.43 8.62
C ASP A 140 7.70 3.58 8.19
N LEU A 141 8.17 4.81 8.36
CA LEU A 141 7.45 6.03 7.97
C LEU A 141 7.16 6.03 6.47
N ILE A 142 8.17 5.76 5.64
CA ILE A 142 8.00 5.71 4.18
C ILE A 142 7.05 4.57 3.80
N ALA A 143 7.25 3.37 4.34
CA ALA A 143 6.45 2.20 4.00
C ALA A 143 4.96 2.40 4.32
N ARG A 144 4.64 2.81 5.55
CA ARG A 144 3.25 3.02 5.97
C ARG A 144 2.58 4.16 5.19
N ALA A 145 3.32 5.23 4.91
CA ALA A 145 2.79 6.34 4.11
C ALA A 145 2.44 5.90 2.69
N LEU A 146 3.33 5.16 2.03
CA LEU A 146 3.10 4.71 0.65
C LEU A 146 2.00 3.65 0.56
N MET A 147 1.90 2.73 1.53
CA MET A 147 0.76 1.81 1.63
C MET A 147 -0.56 2.58 1.79
N ARG A 148 -0.58 3.60 2.65
CA ARG A 148 -1.78 4.43 2.89
C ARG A 148 -2.18 5.22 1.65
N LEU A 149 -1.21 5.80 0.94
CA LEU A 149 -1.44 6.50 -0.32
C LEU A 149 -2.07 5.57 -1.37
N VAL A 150 -1.48 4.38 -1.57
CA VAL A 150 -2.02 3.38 -2.51
C VAL A 150 -3.45 2.99 -2.13
N SER A 151 -3.71 2.72 -0.85
CA SER A 151 -5.05 2.41 -0.35
C SER A 151 -6.05 3.56 -0.60
N ALA A 152 -5.64 4.80 -0.34
CA ALA A 152 -6.48 5.99 -0.51
C ALA A 152 -6.87 6.23 -1.97
N VAL A 153 -5.91 6.13 -2.88
CA VAL A 153 -6.18 6.25 -4.33
C VAL A 153 -7.07 5.09 -4.79
N ARG A 154 -6.80 3.87 -4.30
CA ARG A 154 -7.58 2.70 -4.68
C ARG A 154 -9.04 2.80 -4.25
N VAL A 155 -9.33 3.30 -3.05
CA VAL A 155 -10.72 3.47 -2.60
C VAL A 155 -11.46 4.55 -3.40
N LEU A 156 -10.76 5.60 -3.85
CA LEU A 156 -11.34 6.62 -4.73
C LEU A 156 -11.71 6.03 -6.09
N LEU A 157 -10.82 5.25 -6.70
CA LEU A 157 -11.10 4.57 -7.97
C LEU A 157 -12.19 3.50 -7.82
N ASP A 158 -12.11 2.65 -6.80
CA ASP A 158 -13.16 1.64 -6.54
C ASP A 158 -14.54 2.30 -6.36
N LYS A 159 -14.59 3.56 -5.88
CA LYS A 159 -15.83 4.32 -5.73
C LYS A 159 -16.29 5.00 -7.01
N TYR A 160 -15.39 5.65 -7.76
CA TYR A 160 -15.78 6.59 -8.82
C TYR A 160 -15.34 6.22 -10.24
N ASP A 161 -14.38 5.30 -10.42
CA ASP A 161 -13.99 4.75 -11.73
C ASP A 161 -14.98 3.64 -12.14
N THR A 162 -16.15 4.07 -12.61
CA THR A 162 -17.25 3.18 -13.02
C THR A 162 -16.96 2.45 -14.33
N ASN A 163 -16.16 3.05 -15.22
CA ASN A 163 -15.79 2.46 -16.50
C ASN A 163 -14.59 1.49 -16.38
N ARG A 164 -13.90 1.49 -15.22
CA ARG A 164 -12.80 0.60 -14.81
C ARG A 164 -11.53 0.74 -15.65
N ASN A 165 -11.25 1.93 -16.16
CA ASN A 165 -10.02 2.20 -16.92
C ASN A 165 -8.84 2.65 -16.04
N GLY A 166 -9.05 2.77 -14.73
CA GLY A 166 -8.07 3.22 -13.75
C GLY A 166 -7.91 4.74 -13.68
N ARG A 167 -8.90 5.50 -14.14
CA ARG A 167 -8.91 6.97 -14.17
C ARG A 167 -10.26 7.52 -13.68
N LEU A 168 -10.28 8.80 -13.35
CA LEU A 168 -11.52 9.53 -13.08
C LEU A 168 -11.78 10.50 -14.22
N GLU A 169 -12.67 10.14 -15.15
CA GLU A 169 -12.91 10.92 -16.36
C GLU A 169 -14.40 11.04 -16.74
N SER A 170 -14.70 11.78 -17.81
CA SER A 170 -16.08 12.09 -18.22
C SER A 170 -16.93 10.88 -18.61
N ASN A 171 -16.30 9.74 -18.84
CA ASN A 171 -16.98 8.48 -19.13
C ASN A 171 -17.48 7.80 -17.85
N ASP A 172 -17.13 8.31 -16.67
CA ASP A 172 -17.60 7.80 -15.41
C ASP A 172 -18.97 8.36 -15.00
N GLU A 173 -19.84 7.48 -14.53
CA GLU A 173 -21.15 7.81 -13.97
C GLU A 173 -21.00 8.25 -12.51
N ILE A 174 -20.29 9.36 -12.28
CA ILE A 174 -20.05 9.89 -10.93
C ILE A 174 -21.31 10.55 -10.38
N ASP A 175 -21.83 9.99 -9.30
CA ASP A 175 -22.90 10.56 -8.50
C ASP A 175 -22.59 10.55 -6.98
N PHE A 176 -23.57 10.92 -6.14
CA PHE A 176 -23.38 10.94 -4.69
C PHE A 176 -23.31 9.53 -4.07
N ASP A 177 -23.98 8.56 -4.68
CA ASP A 177 -24.22 7.21 -4.16
C ASP A 177 -23.47 6.14 -4.97
N THR A 178 -22.41 6.53 -5.70
CA THR A 178 -21.72 5.62 -6.61
C THR A 178 -21.12 4.46 -5.82
N ASN A 179 -21.41 3.24 -6.25
CA ASN A 179 -20.95 2.00 -5.63
C ASN A 179 -21.30 1.86 -4.12
N ASP A 180 -22.44 2.41 -3.69
CA ASP A 180 -22.95 2.50 -2.29
C ASP A 180 -22.90 1.21 -1.45
N LYS A 181 -22.93 0.03 -2.07
CA LYS A 181 -22.90 -1.26 -1.33
C LYS A 181 -21.50 -1.82 -1.08
N ASN A 182 -20.51 -1.36 -1.84
CA ASN A 182 -19.15 -1.89 -1.79
C ASN A 182 -18.11 -0.85 -1.33
N THR A 183 -18.51 0.43 -1.26
CA THR A 183 -17.62 1.53 -0.92
C THR A 183 -18.27 2.46 0.10
N PRO A 184 -17.47 3.15 0.95
CA PRO A 184 -18.00 4.12 1.92
C PRO A 184 -18.75 5.27 1.23
N SER A 185 -19.63 5.96 1.98
CA SER A 185 -20.22 7.23 1.52
C SER A 185 -19.13 8.29 1.29
N TRP A 186 -19.40 9.35 0.52
CA TRP A 186 -18.44 10.45 0.38
C TRP A 186 -18.06 11.05 1.74
N VAL A 187 -19.04 11.23 2.64
CA VAL A 187 -18.82 11.77 3.98
C VAL A 187 -17.86 10.90 4.78
N ASP A 188 -18.07 9.58 4.77
CA ASP A 188 -17.20 8.63 5.46
C ASP A 188 -15.81 8.56 4.83
N LEU A 189 -15.74 8.59 3.49
CA LEU A 189 -14.48 8.58 2.75
C LEU A 189 -13.67 9.85 3.01
N TYR A 190 -14.30 11.03 2.93
CA TYR A 190 -13.64 12.29 3.26
C TYR A 190 -13.16 12.33 4.71
N LYS A 191 -14.00 11.83 5.64
CA LYS A 191 -13.60 11.69 7.04
C LYS A 191 -12.40 10.76 7.21
N ASP A 192 -12.40 9.60 6.56
CA ASP A 192 -11.33 8.61 6.65
C ASP A 192 -10.00 9.13 6.04
N LEU A 193 -10.08 9.79 4.89
CA LEU A 193 -8.91 10.28 4.16
C LEU A 193 -8.35 11.59 4.71
N VAL A 194 -9.19 12.51 5.19
CA VAL A 194 -8.76 13.89 5.49
C VAL A 194 -8.86 14.22 6.98
N THR A 195 -10.02 14.05 7.62
CA THR A 195 -10.27 14.70 8.91
C THR A 195 -10.09 13.82 10.15
N GLY A 196 -10.29 12.50 10.08
CA GLY A 196 -10.04 11.51 11.15
C GLY A 196 -10.80 11.73 12.49
N PRO A 197 -10.84 10.73 13.41
CA PRO A 197 -10.15 9.44 13.36
C PRO A 197 -10.87 8.44 12.45
N SER A 198 -10.08 7.78 11.61
CA SER A 198 -10.47 6.92 10.51
C SER A 198 -10.43 5.44 10.92
N SER A 199 -10.91 4.53 10.07
CA SER A 199 -10.87 3.09 10.39
C SER A 199 -9.46 2.51 10.44
N THR A 200 -8.48 3.25 9.91
CA THR A 200 -7.05 2.92 9.84
C THR A 200 -6.20 3.75 10.80
N ASP A 201 -6.84 4.61 11.63
CA ASP A 201 -6.20 5.59 12.51
C ASP A 201 -5.16 6.47 11.81
N SER A 202 -5.28 6.62 10.48
CA SER A 202 -4.35 7.37 9.64
C SER A 202 -5.07 8.09 8.50
N THR A 203 -4.67 9.34 8.28
CA THR A 203 -5.18 10.24 7.24
C THR A 203 -4.09 10.50 6.19
N LEU A 204 -4.45 11.15 5.09
CA LEU A 204 -3.48 11.66 4.13
C LEU A 204 -2.63 12.81 4.70
N GLU A 205 -3.10 13.53 5.72
CA GLU A 205 -2.25 14.44 6.51
C GLU A 205 -1.15 13.65 7.23
N GLN A 206 -1.49 12.55 7.91
CA GLN A 206 -0.48 11.68 8.53
C GLN A 206 0.47 11.07 7.49
N THR A 207 -0.06 10.68 6.33
CA THR A 207 0.75 10.21 5.20
C THR A 207 1.75 11.26 4.75
N PHE A 208 1.32 12.52 4.62
CA PHE A 208 2.20 13.64 4.29
C PHE A 208 3.30 13.82 5.34
N LEU A 209 2.94 13.84 6.63
CA LEU A 209 3.88 13.96 7.75
C LEU A 209 4.91 12.82 7.75
N ASP A 210 4.46 11.60 7.50
CA ASP A 210 5.32 10.42 7.46
C ASP A 210 6.32 10.48 6.30
N LEU A 211 5.91 10.96 5.12
CA LEU A 211 6.85 11.16 4.00
C LEU A 211 7.84 12.29 4.29
N VAL A 212 7.39 13.39 4.89
CA VAL A 212 8.26 14.52 5.27
C VAL A 212 9.33 14.07 6.26
N ASN A 213 8.98 13.28 7.26
CA ASN A 213 9.93 12.76 8.25
C ASN A 213 10.77 11.59 7.72
N GLY A 214 10.16 10.72 6.89
CA GLY A 214 10.81 9.54 6.32
C GLY A 214 11.88 9.89 5.29
N PHE A 215 11.65 10.92 4.46
CA PHE A 215 12.60 11.35 3.44
C PHE A 215 13.61 12.41 3.88
N ASP A 216 13.54 12.90 5.12
CA ASP A 216 14.47 13.90 5.62
C ASP A 216 15.89 13.34 5.77
N GLY A 217 16.88 14.13 5.34
CA GLY A 217 18.30 13.87 5.56
C GLY A 217 19.18 13.90 4.30
N GLN A 218 18.61 14.01 3.10
CA GLN A 218 19.39 14.11 1.85
C GLN A 218 18.87 15.22 0.95
N GLY A 219 19.76 16.08 0.45
CA GLY A 219 19.47 17.07 -0.58
C GLY A 219 19.50 18.51 -0.06
N ALA A 220 18.63 19.36 -0.61
CA ALA A 220 18.59 20.78 -0.28
C ALA A 220 17.55 21.08 0.80
N THR A 221 17.80 22.12 1.61
CA THR A 221 16.82 22.59 2.58
C THR A 221 15.53 23.00 1.89
N TRP A 222 14.40 22.55 2.45
CA TRP A 222 13.07 22.91 1.99
C TRP A 222 12.10 22.99 3.18
N THR A 223 11.12 23.88 3.07
CA THR A 223 10.05 24.01 4.05
C THR A 223 8.72 23.65 3.39
N PHE A 224 8.05 22.66 3.95
CA PHE A 224 6.69 22.29 3.59
C PHE A 224 5.67 22.97 4.50
N ILE A 225 4.45 23.15 3.98
CA ILE A 225 3.27 23.51 4.75
C ILE A 225 2.34 22.29 4.69
N THR A 226 1.90 21.78 5.83
CA THR A 226 0.96 20.64 5.83
C THR A 226 -0.41 21.06 5.29
N PRO A 227 -1.07 20.24 4.46
CA PRO A 227 -2.27 20.64 3.74
C PRO A 227 -3.49 20.85 4.65
N VAL A 228 -3.62 20.09 5.74
CA VAL A 228 -4.77 20.23 6.66
C VAL A 228 -4.47 21.19 7.81
N GLU A 229 -3.38 20.97 8.53
CA GLU A 229 -3.10 21.73 9.76
C GLU A 229 -2.29 23.03 9.52
N GLY A 230 -1.78 23.25 8.31
CA GLY A 230 -1.01 24.44 7.97
C GLY A 230 0.34 24.52 8.69
N ARG A 231 0.89 23.40 9.18
CA ARG A 231 2.11 23.39 9.98
C ARG A 231 3.34 23.52 9.08
N LEU A 232 4.34 24.29 9.53
CA LEU A 232 5.61 24.42 8.83
C LEU A 232 6.56 23.29 9.24
N LEU A 233 7.12 22.57 8.27
CA LEU A 233 8.08 21.49 8.47
C LEU A 233 9.31 21.73 7.61
N THR A 234 10.49 21.79 8.22
CA THR A 234 11.75 22.06 7.51
C THR A 234 12.70 20.87 7.65
N GLY A 235 13.31 20.49 6.53
CA GLY A 235 14.26 19.38 6.45
C GLY A 235 15.11 19.48 5.18
N GLN A 236 15.82 18.41 4.85
CA GLN A 236 16.65 18.29 3.65
C GLN A 236 16.13 17.21 2.71
N TYR A 237 15.86 17.59 1.46
CA TYR A 237 15.18 16.74 0.50
C TYR A 237 15.78 16.80 -0.91
N THR A 238 15.83 15.65 -1.57
CA THR A 238 16.13 15.56 -3.00
C THR A 238 14.96 16.13 -3.82
N PRO A 239 15.18 16.53 -5.09
CA PRO A 239 14.07 16.96 -5.95
C PRO A 239 12.95 15.94 -6.08
N SER A 240 13.28 14.64 -6.20
CA SER A 240 12.29 13.56 -6.32
C SER A 240 11.48 13.38 -5.04
N ASN A 241 12.13 13.36 -3.87
CA ASN A 241 11.42 13.24 -2.59
C ASN A 241 10.47 14.43 -2.37
N ARG A 242 10.90 15.66 -2.72
CA ARG A 242 10.03 16.83 -2.67
C ARG A 242 8.81 16.69 -3.57
N ALA A 243 9.00 16.27 -4.81
CA ALA A 243 7.91 16.05 -5.74
C ALA A 243 6.91 15.00 -5.23
N THR A 244 7.40 13.90 -4.64
CA THR A 244 6.55 12.87 -4.02
C THR A 244 5.72 13.42 -2.86
N ILE A 245 6.34 14.16 -1.93
CA ILE A 245 5.63 14.79 -0.79
C ILE A 245 4.57 15.78 -1.29
N LEU A 246 4.92 16.64 -2.25
CA LEU A 246 4.00 17.63 -2.81
C LEU A 246 2.83 16.98 -3.55
N ALA A 247 3.04 15.86 -4.24
CA ALA A 247 1.97 15.14 -4.93
C ALA A 247 0.91 14.59 -3.95
N VAL A 248 1.33 14.13 -2.76
CA VAL A 248 0.38 13.75 -1.70
C VAL A 248 -0.35 14.96 -1.15
N GLY A 249 0.36 16.07 -0.92
CA GLY A 249 -0.26 17.33 -0.48
C GLY A 249 -1.29 17.86 -1.48
N ASP A 250 -1.00 17.78 -2.78
CA ASP A 250 -1.92 18.18 -3.85
C ASP A 250 -3.20 17.33 -3.84
N LEU A 251 -3.08 16.01 -3.66
CA LEU A 251 -4.25 15.14 -3.52
C LEU A 251 -5.13 15.55 -2.33
N VAL A 252 -4.53 15.88 -1.18
CA VAL A 252 -5.29 16.36 -0.01
C VAL A 252 -6.01 17.68 -0.31
N ASN A 253 -5.30 18.64 -0.92
CA ASN A 253 -5.89 19.93 -1.29
C ASN A 253 -7.08 19.77 -2.24
N ARG A 254 -6.97 18.87 -3.22
CA ARG A 254 -8.08 18.58 -4.15
C ARG A 254 -9.26 17.92 -3.45
N LEU A 255 -9.03 17.00 -2.51
CA LEU A 255 -10.09 16.42 -1.68
C LEU A 255 -10.80 17.48 -0.82
N GLN A 256 -10.04 18.39 -0.20
CA GLN A 256 -10.60 19.51 0.56
C GLN A 256 -11.42 20.45 -0.32
N ALA A 257 -11.00 20.68 -1.57
CA ALA A 257 -11.74 21.49 -2.53
C ALA A 257 -13.02 20.79 -3.04
N ALA A 258 -13.02 19.45 -3.14
CA ALA A 258 -14.19 18.67 -3.54
C ALA A 258 -15.27 18.59 -2.45
N ASN A 259 -14.88 18.63 -1.17
CA ASN A 259 -15.81 18.49 -0.06
C ASN A 259 -16.96 19.53 -0.03
N PRO A 260 -16.71 20.86 -0.14
CA PRO A 260 -17.79 21.84 -0.08
C PRO A 260 -18.77 21.73 -1.26
N VAL A 261 -18.36 21.20 -2.42
CA VAL A 261 -19.25 21.10 -3.59
C VAL A 261 -20.21 19.91 -3.53
N PHE A 262 -19.91 18.90 -2.70
CA PHE A 262 -20.82 17.78 -2.43
C PHE A 262 -22.18 18.27 -1.91
N GLU A 263 -22.18 19.33 -1.09
CA GLU A 263 -23.40 19.92 -0.53
C GLU A 263 -24.13 20.87 -1.50
N VAL A 264 -23.55 21.18 -2.66
CA VAL A 264 -24.10 22.17 -3.61
C VAL A 264 -24.94 21.51 -4.69
N ASN A 265 -24.32 20.72 -5.57
CA ASN A 265 -25.01 20.01 -6.65
C ASN A 265 -24.11 18.92 -7.27
N LEU A 266 -24.77 17.94 -7.92
CA LEU A 266 -24.11 16.79 -8.52
C LEU A 266 -23.08 17.17 -9.58
N SER A 267 -23.42 18.09 -10.49
CA SER A 267 -22.52 18.46 -11.59
C SER A 267 -21.19 19.05 -11.11
N SER A 268 -21.24 19.94 -10.11
CA SER A 268 -20.03 20.51 -9.50
C SER A 268 -19.23 19.46 -8.74
N PHE A 269 -19.90 18.54 -8.06
CA PHE A 269 -19.25 17.43 -7.37
C PHE A 269 -18.54 16.49 -8.36
N SER A 270 -19.20 16.03 -9.42
CA SER A 270 -18.60 15.16 -10.43
C SER A 270 -17.37 15.78 -11.07
N VAL A 271 -17.40 17.09 -11.37
CA VAL A 271 -16.23 17.83 -11.87
C VAL A 271 -15.10 17.84 -10.84
N ALA A 272 -15.40 18.08 -9.57
CA ALA A 272 -14.37 18.08 -8.53
C ALA A 272 -13.76 16.68 -8.31
N ILE A 273 -14.54 15.61 -8.45
CA ILE A 273 -14.03 14.23 -8.38
C ILE A 273 -13.12 13.90 -9.57
N MET A 274 -13.52 14.25 -10.80
CA MET A 274 -12.66 14.09 -11.98
C MET A 274 -11.34 14.88 -11.85
N ASN A 275 -11.40 16.07 -11.27
CA ASN A 275 -10.23 16.88 -10.99
C ASN A 275 -9.26 16.23 -9.99
N LEU A 276 -9.66 15.23 -9.19
CA LEU A 276 -8.71 14.50 -8.32
C LEU A 276 -7.63 13.79 -9.15
N ASP A 277 -7.98 13.25 -10.31
CA ASP A 277 -7.07 12.59 -11.28
C ASP A 277 -6.64 13.54 -12.42
N GLY A 278 -6.78 14.86 -12.22
CA GLY A 278 -6.32 15.88 -13.17
C GLY A 278 -7.03 15.85 -14.53
N ALA A 279 -8.25 15.31 -14.59
CA ALA A 279 -9.11 15.47 -15.76
C ALA A 279 -9.66 16.91 -15.79
N GLU A 280 -9.03 17.75 -16.62
CA GLU A 280 -9.51 19.08 -17.04
C GLU A 280 -10.29 18.99 -18.35
#